data_AF-A0A7U2MY24-F1
#
_entry.id   AF-A0A7U2MY24-F1
#
_cell.length_a   1.000
_cell.length_b   1.000
_cell.length_c   1.000
_cell.angle_alpha   90.00
_cell.angle_beta   90.00
_cell.angle_gamma   90.00
#
_symmetry.space_group_name_H-M   'P 1'
#
loop_
_entity.id
_entity.type
_entity.pdbx_description
1 polymer ?
#
loop_
_entity_poly.entity_id
_entity_poly.type
_entity_poly.pdbx_seq_one_letter_code
_entity_poly.pdbx_strand_id
1 'polypeptide(L)'
;MFGWCSSLDPTCFNCERSSCVGYGFPSVSSEPDRERRAPSGPTPLDFPAYKLPDATDDDPEASLRQVHDILASIRRPQDITLDKFKALNLKVEAGLSASCIVRKDGPDFFPPLPWEDTSPNSSPLTEDGSPILMENGNPYPPKERFNMLKNELLLENDDAFREVARLTPREGRQRVRVTHARKFWTGLERMAQYWDTSLDNYFERPATPKQAAEDESGDKMQTDNVSCESQQKSETHMDIDNPPKPAAPENNVTTQEDGEPESVAMYTGRRIGAGHEMPEDIREETIRAFTEMAAWPFGCQVALPMLPPRLSLRTLLFPVRQTFAAARSPKDRQLARSGVMEGPVFAAQCRSETCFRAPGDVPGTGFGEICDLFREVGGMLLAAQERARQGMQEVRPGEGKWWTTTPRWGGAPNDAVGDSGNFTNGEEKSVSDNGSSRKRSKYEHPFLASRRPGSSRKLSNSEKWKIVQPGPGLWDKRMRYIQIGKDLDSPFDDIYMLSSINHHISILHLRVHRRYIDIITSGESCFPSDSDATGQPWHALQLRRTKWYDLFDAEERLEVFKGVWTIFHHLLRAP
;
A
#
# COMPACT_ATOMS: atom_id res chain seq x y z
N MET A 1 -6.53 33.89 -14.29
CA MET A 1 -7.68 34.49 -13.58
C MET A 1 -8.78 33.44 -13.67
N PHE A 2 -9.19 32.66 -12.67
CA PHE A 2 -9.05 32.53 -11.21
C PHE A 2 -8.73 31.04 -10.92
N GLY A 3 -8.16 30.52 -9.83
CA GLY A 3 -7.78 31.00 -8.49
C GLY A 3 -7.83 29.77 -7.56
N TRP A 4 -6.70 29.13 -7.27
CA TRP A 4 -6.60 28.11 -6.20
C TRP A 4 -5.84 28.74 -5.04
N CYS A 5 -6.58 29.01 -3.97
CA CYS A 5 -6.08 29.67 -2.77
C CYS A 5 -5.21 28.68 -1.98
N SER A 6 -3.95 29.04 -1.81
CA SER A 6 -3.01 28.42 -0.87
C SER A 6 -3.09 29.20 0.44
N SER A 7 -3.43 28.53 1.54
CA SER A 7 -3.11 29.04 2.88
C SER A 7 -2.62 27.90 3.76
N LEU A 8 -1.30 27.74 3.78
CA LEU A 8 -0.57 27.07 4.83
C LEU A 8 -0.19 28.14 5.85
N ASP A 9 -0.71 28.04 7.07
CA ASP A 9 -0.15 28.76 8.21
C ASP A 9 0.45 27.74 9.21
N PRO A 10 1.70 27.91 9.67
CA PRO A 10 2.42 26.89 10.43
C PRO A 10 2.60 27.30 11.90
N THR A 11 1.65 26.98 12.78
CA THR A 11 1.89 27.04 14.24
C THR A 11 0.96 26.10 15.00
N CYS A 12 1.51 24.99 15.49
CA CYS A 12 1.33 24.47 16.86
C CYS A 12 1.84 23.03 16.95
N PHE A 13 3.13 22.89 17.26
CA PHE A 13 3.68 21.66 17.84
C PHE A 13 3.51 21.76 19.35
N ASN A 14 2.67 20.90 19.93
CA ASN A 14 2.89 20.37 21.27
C ASN A 14 2.48 18.90 21.25
N CYS A 15 3.51 18.05 21.32
CA CYS A 15 3.41 16.61 21.36
C CYS A 15 3.19 16.20 22.82
N GLU A 16 1.94 16.00 23.23
CA GLU A 16 1.63 15.22 24.42
C GLU A 16 1.34 13.77 24.03
N ARG A 17 2.06 12.90 24.72
CA ARG A 17 2.08 11.46 24.58
C ARG A 17 0.79 10.91 25.19
N SER A 18 -0.28 10.80 24.39
CA SER A 18 -1.49 10.10 24.79
C SER A 18 -1.55 8.72 24.15
N SER A 19 -1.63 7.71 25.03
CA SER A 19 -2.02 6.34 24.74
C SER A 19 -3.17 6.29 23.74
N CYS A 20 -2.95 5.64 22.60
CA CYS A 20 -4.00 5.31 21.66
C CYS A 20 -4.96 4.30 22.30
N VAL A 21 -5.97 4.81 23.00
CA VAL A 21 -7.23 4.11 23.21
C VAL A 21 -7.83 3.96 21.82
N GLY A 22 -7.98 2.71 21.37
CA GLY A 22 -8.59 2.40 20.09
C GLY A 22 -10.03 2.92 20.06
N TYR A 23 -10.25 4.02 19.36
CA TYR A 23 -11.57 4.39 18.89
C TYR A 23 -11.93 3.43 17.76
N GLY A 24 -12.61 2.34 18.13
CA GLY A 24 -13.32 1.53 17.16
C GLY A 24 -14.40 2.39 16.52
N PHE A 25 -14.24 2.69 15.23
CA PHE A 25 -15.40 3.06 14.42
C PHE A 25 -16.44 1.95 14.57
N PRO A 26 -17.71 2.25 14.86
CA PRO A 26 -18.75 1.24 14.88
C PRO A 26 -18.75 0.55 13.51
N SER A 27 -18.66 -0.78 13.52
CA SER A 27 -18.81 -1.57 12.29
C SER A 27 -20.21 -1.31 11.76
N VAL A 28 -20.32 -0.45 10.75
CA VAL A 28 -21.52 -0.37 9.90
C VAL A 28 -21.49 -1.62 9.02
N SER A 29 -21.65 -2.79 9.63
CA SER A 29 -21.95 -4.01 8.91
C SER A 29 -23.41 -3.89 8.50
N SER A 30 -23.67 -3.69 7.21
CA SER A 30 -25.04 -3.74 6.71
C SER A 30 -25.53 -5.17 6.77
N GLU A 31 -26.52 -5.44 7.62
CA GLU A 31 -27.23 -6.70 7.59
C GLU A 31 -27.89 -6.88 6.22
N PRO A 32 -27.64 -7.99 5.50
CA PRO A 32 -28.13 -8.16 4.14
C PRO A 32 -29.66 -8.18 4.06
N ASP A 33 -30.32 -8.64 5.12
CA ASP A 33 -31.79 -8.76 5.18
C ASP A 33 -32.49 -7.43 5.48
N ARG A 34 -31.75 -6.36 5.79
CA ARG A 34 -32.31 -5.06 6.15
C ARG A 34 -32.69 -4.27 4.90
N GLU A 35 -33.96 -3.88 4.81
CA GLU A 35 -34.47 -3.03 3.75
C GLU A 35 -33.86 -1.62 3.78
N ARG A 36 -33.44 -1.12 2.60
CA ARG A 36 -32.87 0.21 2.42
C ARG A 36 -33.14 0.75 1.01
N ARG A 37 -32.77 2.00 0.74
CA ARG A 37 -32.78 2.55 -0.62
C ARG A 37 -31.78 1.79 -1.49
N ALA A 38 -32.15 1.58 -2.74
CA ALA A 38 -31.28 0.92 -3.71
C ALA A 38 -29.95 1.68 -3.87
N PRO A 39 -28.79 0.99 -3.77
CA PRO A 39 -27.51 1.58 -4.12
C PRO A 39 -27.42 1.81 -5.63
N SER A 40 -26.40 2.55 -6.06
CA SER A 40 -26.04 2.67 -7.47
C SER A 40 -25.81 1.29 -8.11
N GLY A 41 -26.08 1.19 -9.42
CA GLY A 41 -25.96 -0.07 -10.17
C GLY A 41 -24.56 -0.70 -10.03
N PRO A 42 -24.46 -2.04 -10.17
CA PRO A 42 -23.17 -2.72 -10.06
C PRO A 42 -22.16 -2.17 -11.06
N THR A 43 -20.91 -2.00 -10.63
CA THR A 43 -19.84 -1.52 -11.51
C THR A 43 -19.38 -2.68 -12.40
N PRO A 44 -19.38 -2.52 -13.74
CA PRO A 44 -18.88 -3.56 -14.62
C PRO A 44 -17.38 -3.78 -14.42
N LEU A 45 -16.95 -5.03 -14.47
CA LEU A 45 -15.54 -5.37 -14.34
C LEU A 45 -14.81 -5.12 -15.67
N ASP A 46 -13.74 -4.35 -15.59
CA ASP A 46 -12.79 -4.15 -16.68
C ASP A 46 -11.37 -4.49 -16.22
N PHE A 47 -10.59 -5.10 -17.11
CA PHE A 47 -9.21 -5.51 -16.87
C PHE A 47 -8.32 -5.01 -18.01
N PRO A 48 -7.11 -4.56 -17.70
CA PRO A 48 -6.16 -4.11 -18.71
C PRO A 48 -5.65 -5.29 -19.56
N ALA A 49 -5.62 -5.10 -20.88
CA ALA A 49 -4.92 -5.97 -21.80
C ALA A 49 -3.54 -5.39 -22.12
N TYR A 50 -2.51 -6.24 -22.15
CA TYR A 50 -1.13 -5.81 -22.38
C TYR A 50 -0.66 -6.34 -23.72
N LYS A 51 -0.73 -5.50 -24.77
CA LYS A 51 -0.17 -5.80 -26.09
C LYS A 51 0.92 -4.78 -26.37
N LEU A 52 2.17 -5.23 -26.29
CA LEU A 52 3.32 -4.41 -26.64
C LEU A 52 3.78 -4.72 -28.07
N PRO A 53 4.33 -3.73 -28.79
CA PRO A 53 5.02 -3.98 -30.04
C PRO A 53 6.28 -4.81 -29.77
N ASP A 54 6.74 -5.54 -30.78
CA ASP A 54 7.96 -6.32 -30.67
C ASP A 54 9.17 -5.44 -30.32
N ALA A 55 10.00 -6.00 -29.44
CA ALA A 55 11.29 -5.44 -29.05
C ALA A 55 12.22 -5.24 -30.27
N THR A 56 12.93 -4.11 -30.31
CA THR A 56 13.99 -3.87 -31.29
C THR A 56 15.35 -4.16 -30.68
N ASP A 57 16.20 -4.91 -31.38
CA ASP A 57 17.58 -5.23 -30.94
C ASP A 57 18.62 -4.16 -31.36
N ASP A 58 18.18 -3.06 -31.98
CA ASP A 58 19.06 -2.00 -32.48
C ASP A 58 19.60 -1.13 -31.32
N ASP A 59 20.92 -1.20 -31.09
CA ASP A 59 21.69 -0.48 -30.05
C ASP A 59 20.95 -0.35 -28.70
N PRO A 60 20.93 -1.44 -27.91
CA PRO A 60 20.11 -1.50 -26.70
C PRO A 60 20.60 -0.56 -25.61
N GLU A 61 21.89 -0.26 -25.56
CA GLU A 61 22.45 0.64 -24.56
C GLU A 61 22.07 2.08 -24.87
N ALA A 62 22.17 2.53 -26.13
CA ALA A 62 21.69 3.85 -26.52
C ALA A 62 20.19 4.01 -26.26
N SER A 63 19.40 2.98 -26.58
CA SER A 63 17.96 2.97 -26.31
C SER A 63 17.64 3.13 -24.82
N LEU A 64 18.34 2.40 -23.94
CA LEU A 64 18.16 2.55 -22.49
C LEU A 64 18.60 3.91 -21.97
N ARG A 65 19.65 4.50 -22.54
CA ARG A 65 20.09 5.86 -22.18
C ARG A 65 19.05 6.93 -22.51
N GLN A 66 18.17 6.69 -23.49
CA GLN A 66 17.07 7.59 -23.85
C GLN A 66 15.89 7.51 -22.87
N VAL A 67 15.77 6.45 -22.05
CA VAL A 67 14.69 6.32 -21.06
C VAL A 67 14.63 7.53 -20.13
N HIS A 68 15.79 8.06 -19.72
CA HIS A 68 15.85 9.30 -18.93
C HIS A 68 15.12 10.47 -19.62
N ASP A 69 15.41 10.70 -20.90
CA ASP A 69 14.85 11.84 -21.66
C ASP A 69 13.37 11.61 -21.97
N ILE A 70 12.99 10.36 -22.24
CA ILE A 70 11.59 9.95 -22.43
C ILE A 70 10.78 10.25 -21.17
N LEU A 71 11.29 9.90 -19.99
CA LEU A 71 10.57 10.10 -18.74
C LEU A 71 10.58 11.56 -18.29
N ALA A 72 11.67 12.30 -18.56
CA ALA A 72 11.72 13.74 -18.37
C ALA A 72 10.74 14.50 -19.28
N SER A 73 10.39 13.95 -20.45
CA SER A 73 9.43 14.55 -21.37
C SER A 73 7.96 14.43 -20.92
N ILE A 74 7.64 13.50 -20.01
CA ILE A 74 6.27 13.28 -19.52
C ILE A 74 5.90 14.42 -18.58
N ARG A 75 4.99 15.30 -19.01
CA ARG A 75 4.47 16.39 -18.18
C ARG A 75 3.02 16.15 -17.77
N ARG A 76 2.29 15.41 -18.58
CA ARG A 76 0.90 15.03 -18.35
C ARG A 76 0.71 13.54 -18.60
N PRO A 77 -0.32 12.91 -18.01
CA PRO A 77 -0.60 11.50 -18.28
C PRO A 77 -0.69 11.20 -19.78
N GLN A 78 -1.33 12.07 -20.57
CA GLN A 78 -1.53 11.86 -22.02
C GLN A 78 -0.23 11.77 -22.83
N ASP A 79 0.90 12.20 -22.26
CA ASP A 79 2.20 12.10 -22.91
C ASP A 79 2.78 10.66 -22.81
N ILE A 80 2.12 9.73 -22.10
CA ILE A 80 2.50 8.32 -22.02
C ILE A 80 1.95 7.58 -23.25
N THR A 81 2.84 7.13 -24.12
CA THR A 81 2.50 6.41 -25.36
C THR A 81 3.21 5.06 -25.42
N LEU A 82 2.67 4.16 -26.25
CA LEU A 82 3.21 2.81 -26.45
C LEU A 82 4.67 2.81 -26.93
N ASP A 83 5.05 3.80 -27.76
CA ASP A 83 6.42 3.96 -28.26
C ASP A 83 7.44 4.18 -27.14
N LYS A 84 7.02 4.73 -25.99
CA LYS A 84 7.91 4.93 -24.84
C LYS A 84 8.36 3.62 -24.19
N PHE A 85 7.64 2.52 -24.40
CA PHE A 85 8.04 1.19 -23.94
C PHE A 85 9.11 0.54 -24.82
N LYS A 86 9.29 1.01 -26.07
CA LYS A 86 10.35 0.47 -26.96
C LYS A 86 11.73 0.64 -26.34
N ALA A 87 11.98 1.81 -25.74
CA ALA A 87 13.25 2.10 -25.06
C ALA A 87 13.47 1.25 -23.81
N LEU A 88 12.40 0.77 -23.15
CA LEU A 88 12.49 -0.12 -21.99
C LEU A 88 12.75 -1.58 -22.39
N ASN A 89 12.54 -1.92 -23.67
CA ASN A 89 12.64 -3.27 -24.21
C ASN A 89 11.88 -4.31 -23.37
N LEU A 90 10.60 -3.99 -23.12
CA LEU A 90 9.72 -4.77 -22.26
C LEU A 90 8.99 -5.86 -23.06
N LYS A 91 9.10 -7.10 -22.60
CA LYS A 91 8.36 -8.26 -23.10
C LYS A 91 7.39 -8.72 -22.03
N VAL A 92 6.11 -8.88 -22.39
CA VAL A 92 5.04 -9.25 -21.44
C VAL A 92 4.51 -10.63 -21.78
N GLU A 93 4.56 -11.54 -20.80
CA GLU A 93 3.92 -12.84 -20.82
C GLU A 93 2.77 -12.81 -19.80
N ALA A 94 1.52 -12.88 -20.27
CA ALA A 94 0.33 -12.76 -19.42
C ALA A 94 -0.51 -14.03 -19.40
N GLY A 95 -1.34 -14.19 -18.36
CA GLY A 95 -2.29 -15.30 -18.24
C GLY A 95 -1.70 -16.58 -17.63
N LEU A 96 -0.60 -16.47 -16.89
CA LEU A 96 0.01 -17.60 -16.22
C LEU A 96 -0.81 -18.06 -15.01
N SER A 97 -0.66 -19.33 -14.62
CA SER A 97 -1.11 -19.79 -13.29
C SER A 97 -0.09 -19.38 -12.23
N ALA A 98 -0.57 -19.20 -10.99
CA ALA A 98 0.24 -18.87 -9.82
C ALA A 98 1.35 -19.90 -9.54
N SER A 99 1.16 -21.15 -9.94
CA SER A 99 2.17 -22.21 -9.82
C SER A 99 3.38 -22.03 -10.76
N CYS A 100 3.22 -21.27 -11.85
CA CYS A 100 4.22 -21.06 -12.88
C CYS A 100 4.96 -19.72 -12.76
N ILE A 101 4.55 -18.85 -11.82
CA ILE A 101 5.08 -17.48 -11.72
C ILE A 101 6.52 -17.46 -11.22
N VAL A 102 6.85 -18.31 -10.25
CA VAL A 102 8.22 -18.50 -9.78
C VAL A 102 8.96 -19.38 -10.79
N ARG A 103 10.08 -18.89 -11.32
CA ARG A 103 10.91 -19.64 -12.27
C ARG A 103 11.54 -20.86 -11.57
N LYS A 104 11.58 -21.97 -12.29
CA LYS A 104 12.24 -23.21 -11.88
C LYS A 104 13.47 -23.39 -12.77
N ASP A 105 14.57 -22.73 -12.43
CA ASP A 105 15.82 -22.85 -13.18
C ASP A 105 16.50 -24.17 -12.75
N GLY A 106 16.35 -25.23 -13.55
CA GLY A 106 17.05 -26.52 -13.38
C GLY A 106 16.22 -27.70 -12.83
N PRO A 107 16.69 -28.96 -12.98
CA PRO A 107 15.92 -30.16 -12.65
C PRO A 107 15.77 -30.48 -11.16
N ASP A 108 16.66 -30.00 -10.28
CA ASP A 108 16.71 -30.38 -8.85
C ASP A 108 16.33 -29.25 -7.87
N PHE A 109 15.73 -28.15 -8.35
CA PHE A 109 15.79 -26.89 -7.60
C PHE A 109 14.62 -26.61 -6.63
N PHE A 110 13.49 -27.31 -6.74
CA PHE A 110 12.31 -26.99 -5.92
C PHE A 110 12.08 -28.05 -4.85
N PRO A 111 12.43 -27.77 -3.59
CA PRO A 111 11.96 -28.59 -2.50
C PRO A 111 10.44 -28.68 -2.48
N PRO A 112 9.86 -29.78 -1.95
CA PRO A 112 8.42 -29.98 -2.00
C PRO A 112 7.70 -28.85 -1.24
N LEU A 113 6.69 -28.28 -1.89
CA LEU A 113 5.79 -27.31 -1.26
C LEU A 113 4.92 -28.02 -0.20
N PRO A 114 4.33 -27.29 0.76
CA PRO A 114 3.57 -27.91 1.84
C PRO A 114 2.39 -28.79 1.39
N TRP A 115 1.85 -28.53 0.19
CA TRP A 115 0.76 -29.31 -0.41
C TRP A 115 1.24 -30.42 -1.36
N GLU A 116 2.54 -30.48 -1.66
CA GLU A 116 3.19 -31.55 -2.44
C GLU A 116 3.87 -32.56 -1.51
N ASP A 117 4.31 -32.11 -0.33
CA ASP A 117 4.91 -32.94 0.69
C ASP A 117 3.90 -33.98 1.20
N THR A 118 4.16 -35.26 0.93
CA THR A 118 3.35 -36.40 1.40
C THR A 118 3.88 -36.99 2.70
N SER A 119 4.95 -36.43 3.28
CA SER A 119 5.52 -36.94 4.51
C SER A 119 4.56 -36.81 5.71
N PRO A 120 4.61 -37.75 6.66
CA PRO A 120 3.79 -37.71 7.88
C PRO A 120 4.30 -36.69 8.92
N ASN A 121 5.46 -36.06 8.67
CA ASN A 121 6.08 -35.14 9.61
C ASN A 121 5.46 -33.74 9.51
N SER A 122 5.24 -33.12 10.67
CA SER A 122 4.67 -31.77 10.77
C SER A 122 5.66 -30.67 10.38
N SER A 123 6.94 -30.92 10.68
CA SER A 123 8.05 -30.02 10.33
C SER A 123 8.81 -30.58 9.15
N PRO A 124 9.15 -29.75 8.15
CA PRO A 124 9.90 -30.21 7.00
C PRO A 124 11.33 -30.55 7.45
N LEU A 125 11.71 -31.80 7.26
CA LEU A 125 13.05 -32.34 7.55
C LEU A 125 13.80 -32.54 6.22
N THR A 126 15.12 -32.39 6.27
CA THR A 126 15.99 -32.84 5.17
C THR A 126 16.02 -34.37 5.10
N GLU A 127 16.55 -34.93 4.02
CA GLU A 127 16.74 -36.38 3.86
C GLU A 127 17.54 -36.99 5.03
N ASP A 128 18.43 -36.21 5.63
CA ASP A 128 19.24 -36.56 6.80
C ASP A 128 18.50 -36.41 8.16
N GLY A 129 17.22 -36.02 8.15
CA GLY A 129 16.40 -35.82 9.35
C GLY A 129 16.66 -34.51 10.11
N SER A 130 17.41 -33.57 9.52
CA SER A 130 17.68 -32.25 10.11
C SER A 130 16.55 -31.25 9.79
N PRO A 131 16.25 -30.25 10.65
CA PRO A 131 15.18 -29.30 10.37
C PRO A 131 15.57 -28.37 9.21
N ILE A 132 14.66 -28.18 8.26
CA ILE A 132 14.84 -27.20 7.20
C ILE A 132 14.80 -25.79 7.80
N LEU A 133 15.81 -24.99 7.46
CA LEU A 133 15.94 -23.61 7.93
C LEU A 133 15.68 -22.63 6.79
N MET A 134 15.26 -21.42 7.17
CA MET A 134 15.29 -20.25 6.30
C MET A 134 16.74 -19.76 6.14
N GLU A 135 16.99 -18.92 5.14
CA GLU A 135 18.31 -18.34 4.81
C GLU A 135 18.99 -17.66 6.03
N ASN A 136 18.21 -17.06 6.93
CA ASN A 136 18.73 -16.43 8.16
C ASN A 136 18.94 -17.41 9.35
N GLY A 137 18.74 -18.71 9.12
CA GLY A 137 18.86 -19.78 10.10
C GLY A 137 17.67 -19.91 11.07
N ASN A 138 16.56 -19.22 10.82
CA ASN A 138 15.32 -19.46 11.57
C ASN A 138 14.62 -20.74 11.08
N PRO A 139 13.81 -21.42 11.92
CA PRO A 139 13.05 -22.58 11.49
C PRO A 139 12.10 -22.24 10.34
N TYR A 140 12.04 -23.13 9.35
CA TYR A 140 11.08 -23.02 8.26
C TYR A 140 9.63 -23.27 8.76
N PRO A 141 8.60 -22.61 8.19
CA PRO A 141 7.21 -22.79 8.63
C PRO A 141 6.73 -24.25 8.55
N PRO A 142 6.06 -24.77 9.61
CA PRO A 142 5.51 -26.11 9.58
C PRO A 142 4.28 -26.21 8.66
N LYS A 143 4.02 -27.40 8.12
CA LYS A 143 2.96 -27.65 7.13
C LYS A 143 1.56 -27.37 7.69
N GLU A 144 1.33 -27.58 8.97
CA GLU A 144 0.05 -27.31 9.62
C GLU A 144 -0.37 -25.85 9.50
N ARG A 145 0.59 -24.92 9.49
CA ARG A 145 0.29 -23.49 9.34
C ARG A 145 -0.35 -23.20 7.99
N PHE A 146 0.18 -23.81 6.92
CA PHE A 146 -0.42 -23.71 5.60
C PHE A 146 -1.83 -24.33 5.58
N ASN A 147 -1.99 -25.54 6.15
CA ASN A 147 -3.27 -26.24 6.16
C ASN A 147 -4.36 -25.48 6.93
N MET A 148 -4.02 -24.87 8.07
CA MET A 148 -4.94 -24.00 8.82
C MET A 148 -5.43 -22.83 7.96
N LEU A 149 -4.52 -22.13 7.27
CA LEU A 149 -4.86 -21.01 6.40
C LEU A 149 -5.67 -21.46 5.18
N LYS A 150 -5.30 -22.57 4.55
CA LYS A 150 -6.06 -23.18 3.45
C LYS A 150 -7.51 -23.44 3.85
N ASN A 151 -7.72 -24.06 5.00
CA ASN A 151 -9.06 -24.37 5.49
C ASN A 151 -9.87 -23.10 5.78
N GLU A 152 -9.24 -22.06 6.33
CA GLU A 152 -9.90 -20.77 6.56
C GLU A 152 -10.18 -19.98 5.27
N LEU A 153 -9.37 -20.12 4.22
CA LEU A 153 -9.58 -19.43 2.93
C LEU A 153 -10.67 -20.08 2.07
N LEU A 154 -10.90 -21.39 2.26
CA LEU A 154 -11.94 -22.16 1.57
C LEU A 154 -13.33 -22.04 2.22
N LEU A 155 -13.48 -21.23 3.27
CA LEU A 155 -14.78 -20.97 3.87
C LEU A 155 -15.72 -20.25 2.88
N GLU A 156 -17.01 -20.54 2.98
CA GLU A 156 -18.02 -19.81 2.21
C GLU A 156 -18.05 -18.34 2.64
N ASN A 157 -18.15 -17.45 1.65
CA ASN A 157 -18.12 -16.00 1.87
C ASN A 157 -19.17 -15.55 2.89
N ASP A 158 -20.42 -15.99 2.75
CA ASP A 158 -21.50 -15.58 3.63
C ASP A 158 -21.25 -15.98 5.09
N ASP A 159 -20.87 -17.25 5.31
CA ASP A 159 -20.60 -17.78 6.65
C ASP A 159 -19.41 -17.07 7.31
N ALA A 160 -18.35 -16.79 6.54
CA ALA A 160 -17.19 -16.06 7.02
C ALA A 160 -17.50 -14.58 7.31
N PHE A 161 -18.26 -13.91 6.43
CA PHE A 161 -18.70 -12.53 6.63
C PHE A 161 -19.56 -12.39 7.88
N ARG A 162 -20.47 -13.33 8.14
CA ARG A 162 -21.30 -13.33 9.35
C ARG A 162 -20.48 -13.58 10.61
N GLU A 163 -19.43 -14.43 10.56
CA GLU A 163 -18.50 -14.58 11.68
C GLU A 163 -17.80 -13.25 12.02
N VAL A 164 -17.19 -12.59 11.03
CA VAL A 164 -16.36 -11.41 11.27
C VAL A 164 -17.21 -10.20 11.67
N ALA A 165 -18.40 -10.07 11.08
CA ALA A 165 -19.41 -9.08 11.41
C ALA A 165 -20.16 -9.38 12.73
N ARG A 166 -19.92 -10.55 13.34
CA ARG A 166 -20.59 -11.02 14.56
C ARG A 166 -22.11 -11.14 14.42
N LEU A 167 -22.58 -11.46 13.22
CA LEU A 167 -23.96 -11.79 12.94
C LEU A 167 -24.27 -13.24 13.35
N THR A 168 -25.55 -13.57 13.48
CA THR A 168 -25.98 -14.95 13.72
C THR A 168 -25.55 -15.87 12.57
N PRO A 169 -25.41 -17.20 12.76
CA PRO A 169 -25.23 -18.14 11.63
C PRO A 169 -26.52 -18.32 10.82
N ARG A 170 -26.44 -18.91 9.62
CA ARG A 170 -27.65 -19.15 8.80
C ARG A 170 -28.47 -20.25 9.45
N GLU A 171 -29.78 -20.23 9.21
CA GLU A 171 -30.66 -21.29 9.70
C GLU A 171 -30.12 -22.66 9.23
N GLY A 172 -29.87 -23.56 10.17
CA GLY A 172 -29.31 -24.88 9.90
C GLY A 172 -27.78 -24.96 9.69
N ARG A 173 -27.05 -23.84 9.70
CA ARG A 173 -25.58 -23.85 9.59
C ARG A 173 -24.90 -23.60 10.93
N GLN A 174 -23.77 -24.29 11.16
CA GLN A 174 -22.95 -24.07 12.34
C GLN A 174 -22.11 -22.81 12.17
N ARG A 175 -21.84 -22.11 13.28
CA ARG A 175 -20.91 -20.98 13.29
C ARG A 175 -19.51 -21.43 12.89
N VAL A 176 -19.00 -20.87 11.79
CA VAL A 176 -17.62 -21.02 11.36
C VAL A 176 -16.69 -20.18 12.26
N ARG A 177 -15.44 -20.63 12.43
CA ARG A 177 -14.43 -19.93 13.23
C ARG A 177 -13.26 -19.49 12.35
N VAL A 178 -13.06 -18.18 12.27
CA VAL A 178 -11.91 -17.55 11.61
C VAL A 178 -10.92 -17.06 12.67
N THR A 179 -9.70 -17.61 12.69
CA THR A 179 -8.68 -17.26 13.69
C THR A 179 -7.49 -16.54 13.09
N HIS A 180 -6.91 -17.08 12.03
CA HIS A 180 -5.67 -16.57 11.45
C HIS A 180 -5.91 -15.57 10.33
N ALA A 181 -6.96 -15.78 9.54
CA ALA A 181 -7.34 -14.94 8.41
C ALA A 181 -8.34 -13.83 8.76
N ARG A 182 -8.57 -13.53 10.06
CA ARG A 182 -9.64 -12.62 10.50
C ARG A 182 -9.56 -11.23 9.87
N LYS A 183 -8.36 -10.65 9.79
CA LYS A 183 -8.16 -9.33 9.15
C LYS A 183 -8.53 -9.35 7.67
N PHE A 184 -8.14 -10.42 6.96
CA PHE A 184 -8.45 -10.59 5.54
C PHE A 184 -9.95 -10.69 5.33
N TRP A 185 -10.63 -11.56 6.08
CA TRP A 185 -12.08 -11.74 5.99
C TRP A 185 -12.86 -10.47 6.37
N THR A 186 -12.36 -9.68 7.33
CA THR A 186 -12.94 -8.37 7.66
C THR A 186 -12.80 -7.38 6.50
N GLY A 187 -11.64 -7.36 5.84
CA GLY A 187 -11.43 -6.54 4.64
C GLY A 187 -12.29 -6.98 3.46
N LEU A 188 -12.39 -8.29 3.24
CA LEU A 188 -13.19 -8.86 2.16
C LEU A 188 -14.70 -8.62 2.38
N GLU A 189 -15.19 -8.67 3.62
CA GLU A 189 -16.57 -8.28 3.96
C GLU A 189 -16.84 -6.82 3.60
N ARG A 190 -15.93 -5.90 3.95
CA ARG A 190 -16.05 -4.48 3.57
C ARG A 190 -16.01 -4.28 2.06
N MET A 191 -15.21 -5.06 1.35
CA MET A 191 -15.16 -5.04 -0.12
C MET A 191 -16.46 -5.57 -0.74
N ALA A 192 -17.08 -6.59 -0.12
CA ALA A 192 -18.36 -7.15 -0.55
C ALA A 192 -19.48 -6.10 -0.53
N GLN A 193 -19.41 -5.14 0.40
CA GLN A 193 -20.36 -4.02 0.46
C GLN A 193 -20.37 -3.12 -0.80
N TYR A 194 -19.45 -3.29 -1.74
CA TYR A 194 -19.43 -2.53 -3.00
C TYR A 194 -19.49 -3.43 -4.25
N TRP A 195 -18.98 -4.66 -4.15
CA TRP A 195 -18.78 -5.56 -5.29
C TRP A 195 -19.67 -6.80 -5.30
N ASP A 196 -20.14 -7.27 -4.14
CA ASP A 196 -20.85 -8.55 -4.06
C ASP A 196 -22.33 -8.39 -4.43
N THR A 197 -22.71 -8.92 -5.60
CA THR A 197 -24.08 -8.88 -6.11
C THR A 197 -24.87 -10.16 -5.79
N SER A 198 -24.31 -11.12 -5.04
CA SER A 198 -24.92 -12.45 -4.86
C SER A 198 -26.25 -12.44 -4.11
N LEU A 199 -26.48 -11.44 -3.26
CA LEU A 199 -27.70 -11.28 -2.44
C LEU A 199 -28.51 -10.03 -2.82
N ASP A 200 -28.26 -9.44 -4.00
CA ASP A 200 -28.95 -8.24 -4.45
C ASP A 200 -30.40 -8.53 -4.83
N ASN A 201 -31.36 -7.96 -4.08
CA ASN A 201 -32.77 -7.99 -4.44
C ASN A 201 -33.33 -6.56 -4.51
N TYR A 202 -33.87 -6.18 -5.67
CA TYR A 202 -34.49 -4.88 -5.93
C TYR A 202 -36.01 -5.03 -6.00
N PHE A 203 -36.75 -4.16 -5.31
CA PHE A 203 -38.21 -4.15 -5.33
C PHE A 203 -38.77 -2.74 -5.15
N GLU A 204 -40.00 -2.51 -5.59
CA GLU A 204 -40.65 -1.20 -5.51
C GLU A 204 -41.66 -1.19 -4.35
N ARG A 205 -41.70 -0.09 -3.59
CA ARG A 205 -42.73 0.15 -2.57
C ARG A 205 -43.42 1.49 -2.83
N PRO A 206 -44.76 1.58 -2.73
CA PRO A 206 -45.47 2.86 -2.77
C PRO A 206 -44.96 3.78 -1.65
N ALA A 207 -44.73 5.07 -1.92
CA ALA A 207 -44.36 6.04 -0.90
C ALA A 207 -45.51 6.30 0.10
N THR A 208 -45.67 5.42 1.08
CA THR A 208 -46.58 5.65 2.21
C THR A 208 -45.80 6.07 3.46
N PRO A 209 -46.10 7.21 4.11
CA PRO A 209 -45.47 7.62 5.35
C PRO A 209 -46.20 7.02 6.55
N LYS A 210 -45.52 6.19 7.37
CA LYS A 210 -45.69 6.05 8.85
C LYS A 210 -44.89 4.86 9.39
N GLN A 211 -43.91 5.14 10.24
CA GLN A 211 -43.69 4.32 11.44
C GLN A 211 -44.23 5.13 12.61
N ALA A 212 -45.36 4.68 13.16
CA ALA A 212 -45.79 5.06 14.48
C ALA A 212 -44.82 4.40 15.47
N ALA A 213 -44.40 5.17 16.47
CA ALA A 213 -43.74 4.66 17.65
C ALA A 213 -44.62 3.58 18.30
N GLU A 214 -44.04 2.40 18.53
CA GLU A 214 -44.56 1.43 19.48
C GLU A 214 -44.19 1.91 20.88
N ASP A 215 -45.14 2.52 21.57
CA ASP A 215 -45.16 2.61 23.03
C ASP A 215 -46.26 1.65 23.52
N GLU A 216 -45.92 0.67 24.36
CA GLU A 216 -46.45 0.61 25.73
C GLU A 216 -45.83 -0.51 26.59
N SER A 217 -45.33 -0.09 27.76
CA SER A 217 -45.31 -0.75 29.07
C SER A 217 -44.01 -0.33 29.77
N GLY A 218 -43.93 0.75 30.54
CA GLY A 218 -44.82 1.16 31.62
C GLY A 218 -44.00 1.13 32.91
N ASP A 219 -43.53 2.28 33.38
CA ASP A 219 -43.29 2.47 34.81
C ASP A 219 -43.44 3.94 35.22
N LYS A 220 -44.12 4.12 36.34
CA LYS A 220 -44.48 5.40 36.97
C LYS A 220 -43.44 5.76 38.04
N MET A 221 -43.53 7.01 38.51
CA MET A 221 -42.88 7.63 39.68
C MET A 221 -41.66 8.48 39.26
N GLN A 222 -41.48 9.72 39.69
CA GLN A 222 -42.22 10.58 40.63
C GLN A 222 -41.74 12.02 40.38
N THR A 223 -42.59 12.98 40.73
CA THR A 223 -42.38 14.43 40.73
C THR A 223 -41.20 14.87 41.59
N ASP A 224 -40.52 15.96 41.21
CA ASP A 224 -40.56 17.17 42.03
C ASP A 224 -40.19 18.46 41.27
N ASN A 225 -40.89 19.50 41.70
CA ASN A 225 -40.90 20.90 41.27
C ASN A 225 -39.52 21.59 41.28
N VAL A 226 -39.39 22.66 40.49
CA VAL A 226 -39.33 24.07 40.96
C VAL A 226 -39.16 25.01 39.74
N SER A 227 -40.23 25.79 39.48
CA SER A 227 -40.38 27.18 38.97
C SER A 227 -39.18 27.90 38.29
N CYS A 228 -39.35 28.80 37.31
CA CYS A 228 -40.21 30.00 37.28
C CYS A 228 -40.40 30.54 35.85
N GLU A 229 -41.54 31.22 35.69
CA GLU A 229 -42.03 32.12 34.63
C GLU A 229 -40.94 33.07 34.08
N SER A 230 -41.00 33.54 32.82
CA SER A 230 -41.76 34.76 32.48
C SER A 230 -41.72 35.10 30.98
N GLN A 231 -42.91 35.47 30.48
CA GLN A 231 -43.20 36.61 29.57
C GLN A 231 -43.05 36.50 28.04
N GLN A 232 -44.21 36.68 27.42
CA GLN A 232 -44.53 37.08 26.04
C GLN A 232 -43.92 38.45 25.67
N LYS A 233 -43.51 38.66 24.40
CA LYS A 233 -44.19 39.57 23.42
C LYS A 233 -43.39 39.80 22.11
N SER A 234 -44.11 39.59 20.99
CA SER A 234 -44.27 40.40 19.76
C SER A 234 -43.11 41.13 19.03
N GLU A 235 -42.98 40.76 17.75
CA GLU A 235 -43.04 41.55 16.49
C GLU A 235 -42.09 42.73 16.19
N THR A 236 -41.39 42.64 15.03
CA THR A 236 -41.35 43.59 13.87
C THR A 236 -40.30 43.07 12.87
N HIS A 237 -40.63 42.53 11.69
CA HIS A 237 -40.94 43.15 10.38
C HIS A 237 -39.98 44.27 9.93
N MET A 238 -39.19 44.01 8.87
CA MET A 238 -38.83 45.00 7.83
C MET A 238 -38.66 44.31 6.47
N ASP A 239 -39.50 44.76 5.53
CA ASP A 239 -39.55 44.57 4.07
C ASP A 239 -38.33 45.14 3.34
N ILE A 240 -37.90 44.53 2.22
CA ILE A 240 -37.40 45.24 1.01
C ILE A 240 -37.73 44.43 -0.26
N ASP A 241 -38.73 44.94 -0.98
CA ASP A 241 -38.94 45.12 -2.44
C ASP A 241 -38.52 44.08 -3.50
N ASN A 242 -39.51 43.83 -4.37
CA ASN A 242 -39.47 43.09 -5.64
C ASN A 242 -40.06 44.01 -6.74
N PRO A 243 -39.63 43.92 -8.02
CA PRO A 243 -40.57 44.18 -9.12
C PRO A 243 -40.30 43.29 -10.38
N PRO A 244 -41.11 43.36 -11.47
CA PRO A 244 -42.46 42.79 -11.60
C PRO A 244 -42.60 41.83 -12.81
N LYS A 245 -43.67 41.02 -12.81
CA LYS A 245 -44.16 40.24 -13.98
C LYS A 245 -44.99 41.11 -14.95
N PRO A 246 -45.13 40.66 -16.21
CA PRO A 246 -46.45 40.46 -16.84
C PRO A 246 -46.47 39.08 -17.55
N ALA A 247 -47.55 38.46 -17.98
CA ALA A 247 -49.00 38.50 -17.79
C ALA A 247 -49.48 37.14 -18.39
N ALA A 248 -50.49 36.51 -17.80
CA ALA A 248 -51.12 35.31 -18.38
C ALA A 248 -52.00 35.68 -19.59
N PRO A 249 -52.49 34.67 -20.32
CA PRO A 249 -53.95 34.48 -20.25
C PRO A 249 -54.37 33.05 -19.95
N GLU A 250 -55.59 32.99 -19.44
CA GLU A 250 -56.28 31.89 -18.77
C GLU A 250 -56.88 30.82 -19.71
N ASN A 251 -57.35 29.75 -19.06
CA ASN A 251 -58.38 28.77 -19.44
C ASN A 251 -57.92 27.46 -20.09
N ASN A 252 -57.84 26.40 -19.28
CA ASN A 252 -58.97 25.46 -19.17
C ASN A 252 -58.86 24.57 -17.93
N VAL A 253 -59.99 24.42 -17.26
CA VAL A 253 -60.23 23.50 -16.14
C VAL A 253 -60.49 22.09 -16.68
N THR A 254 -60.24 21.10 -15.82
CA THR A 254 -60.63 19.67 -15.85
C THR A 254 -59.85 18.76 -16.81
N THR A 255 -58.93 17.98 -16.24
CA THR A 255 -59.21 16.59 -15.80
C THR A 255 -58.27 16.22 -14.65
N GLN A 256 -58.82 15.64 -13.58
CA GLN A 256 -58.05 14.86 -12.62
C GLN A 256 -57.50 13.64 -13.38
N GLU A 257 -56.19 13.46 -13.39
CA GLU A 257 -55.58 12.16 -13.68
C GLU A 257 -54.67 11.80 -12.50
N ASP A 258 -54.81 10.55 -12.11
CA ASP A 258 -54.35 9.90 -10.90
C ASP A 258 -52.92 10.23 -10.49
N GLY A 259 -52.76 10.67 -9.24
CA GLY A 259 -51.46 10.67 -8.58
C GLY A 259 -51.06 9.23 -8.30
N GLU A 260 -50.32 8.61 -9.23
CA GLU A 260 -49.60 7.38 -8.93
C GLU A 260 -48.73 7.64 -7.68
N PRO A 261 -48.79 6.78 -6.65
CA PRO A 261 -47.92 6.92 -5.50
C PRO A 261 -46.47 6.77 -6.00
N GLU A 262 -45.66 7.81 -5.81
CA GLU A 262 -44.24 7.82 -6.16
C GLU A 262 -43.60 6.53 -5.63
N SER A 263 -43.22 5.62 -6.54
CA SER A 263 -42.65 4.32 -6.16
C SER A 263 -41.19 4.52 -5.77
N VAL A 264 -40.84 4.10 -4.56
CA VAL A 264 -39.45 4.15 -4.09
C VAL A 264 -38.81 2.79 -4.33
N ALA A 265 -37.73 2.77 -5.10
CA ALA A 265 -36.90 1.59 -5.28
C ALA A 265 -36.20 1.23 -3.95
N MET A 266 -36.63 0.11 -3.38
CA MET A 266 -36.09 -0.50 -2.17
C MET A 266 -35.15 -1.65 -2.55
N TYR A 267 -34.27 -1.99 -1.62
CA TYR A 267 -33.22 -2.97 -1.81
C TYR A 267 -32.94 -3.72 -0.51
N THR A 268 -32.73 -5.02 -0.64
CA THR A 268 -32.12 -5.90 0.37
C THR A 268 -30.93 -6.58 -0.26
N GLY A 269 -29.84 -6.73 0.48
CA GLY A 269 -28.59 -7.31 0.01
C GLY A 269 -27.39 -6.65 0.67
N ARG A 270 -26.18 -7.01 0.23
CA ARG A 270 -24.93 -6.58 0.87
C ARG A 270 -24.45 -5.20 0.43
N ARG A 271 -24.75 -4.77 -0.80
CA ARG A 271 -24.17 -3.57 -1.39
C ARG A 271 -24.70 -2.28 -0.76
N ILE A 272 -23.79 -1.44 -0.29
CA ILE A 272 -24.05 -0.09 0.20
C ILE A 272 -23.79 0.97 -0.89
N GLY A 273 -23.05 0.61 -1.94
CA GLY A 273 -22.68 1.49 -3.05
C GLY A 273 -22.16 0.67 -4.25
N ALA A 274 -21.65 1.38 -5.27
CA ALA A 274 -21.05 0.75 -6.44
C ALA A 274 -19.53 0.54 -6.27
N GLY A 275 -18.98 -0.42 -7.02
CA GLY A 275 -17.56 -0.76 -6.99
C GLY A 275 -16.60 0.42 -7.23
N HIS A 276 -16.96 1.37 -8.11
CA HIS A 276 -16.17 2.59 -8.36
C HIS A 276 -16.20 3.61 -7.22
N GLU A 277 -17.16 3.48 -6.30
CA GLU A 277 -17.28 4.34 -5.10
C GLU A 277 -16.53 3.74 -3.90
N MET A 278 -15.99 2.52 -4.03
CA MET A 278 -15.27 1.86 -2.95
C MET A 278 -14.00 2.64 -2.56
N PRO A 279 -13.85 3.05 -1.28
CA PRO A 279 -12.64 3.70 -0.80
C PRO A 279 -11.38 2.86 -1.04
N GLU A 280 -10.28 3.53 -1.40
CA GLU A 280 -8.99 2.86 -1.67
C GLU A 280 -8.48 2.08 -0.46
N ASP A 281 -8.63 2.65 0.73
CA ASP A 281 -8.16 2.04 1.99
C ASP A 281 -8.74 0.65 2.22
N ILE A 282 -9.99 0.39 1.81
CA ILE A 282 -10.61 -0.95 1.94
C ILE A 282 -9.84 -1.97 1.12
N ARG A 283 -9.48 -1.63 -0.12
CA ARG A 283 -8.66 -2.49 -0.98
C ARG A 283 -7.27 -2.67 -0.38
N GLU A 284 -6.62 -1.57 -0.03
CA GLU A 284 -5.26 -1.61 0.51
C GLU A 284 -5.17 -2.44 1.79
N GLU A 285 -6.13 -2.29 2.71
CA GLU A 285 -6.24 -3.09 3.94
C GLU A 285 -6.49 -4.57 3.67
N THR A 286 -7.36 -4.90 2.72
CA THR A 286 -7.67 -6.29 2.40
C THR A 286 -6.46 -7.01 1.82
N ILE A 287 -5.79 -6.39 0.84
CA ILE A 287 -4.62 -6.97 0.18
C ILE A 287 -3.41 -7.02 1.13
N ARG A 288 -3.25 -6.01 2.00
CA ARG A 288 -2.27 -6.03 3.08
C ARG A 288 -2.53 -7.18 4.04
N ALA A 289 -3.77 -7.38 4.49
CA ALA A 289 -4.13 -8.46 5.40
C ALA A 289 -3.95 -9.84 4.77
N PHE A 290 -4.27 -9.99 3.47
CA PHE A 290 -3.99 -11.19 2.69
C PHE A 290 -2.49 -11.51 2.67
N THR A 291 -1.66 -10.50 2.43
CA THR A 291 -0.20 -10.61 2.40
C THR A 291 0.38 -10.91 3.79
N GLU A 292 -0.08 -10.22 4.84
CA GLU A 292 0.35 -10.44 6.23
C GLU A 292 0.13 -11.89 6.66
N MET A 293 -1.02 -12.46 6.30
CA MET A 293 -1.35 -13.87 6.58
C MET A 293 -0.34 -14.84 5.94
N ALA A 294 0.08 -14.60 4.70
CA ALA A 294 1.09 -15.40 4.03
C ALA A 294 2.52 -15.14 4.55
N ALA A 295 2.82 -13.89 4.92
CA ALA A 295 4.15 -13.45 5.35
C ALA A 295 4.52 -13.90 6.77
N TRP A 296 3.54 -13.89 7.68
CA TRP A 296 3.77 -14.11 9.11
C TRP A 296 4.44 -15.45 9.45
N PRO A 297 4.05 -16.60 8.85
CA PRO A 297 4.72 -17.88 9.10
C PRO A 297 6.22 -17.82 8.82
N PHE A 298 6.65 -17.05 7.82
CA PHE A 298 8.06 -16.90 7.41
C PHE A 298 8.82 -15.82 8.20
N GLY A 299 8.25 -15.30 9.30
CA GLY A 299 8.85 -14.20 10.06
C GLY A 299 8.91 -12.88 9.29
N CYS A 300 8.10 -12.75 8.23
CA CYS A 300 7.98 -11.54 7.44
C CYS A 300 6.80 -10.68 7.92
N GLN A 301 6.88 -9.39 7.63
CA GLN A 301 5.84 -8.40 7.93
C GLN A 301 5.65 -7.50 6.72
N VAL A 302 4.49 -6.85 6.67
CA VAL A 302 4.22 -5.83 5.66
C VAL A 302 4.70 -4.48 6.15
N ALA A 303 5.53 -3.82 5.35
CA ALA A 303 6.07 -2.49 5.60
C ALA A 303 5.45 -1.48 4.63
N LEU A 304 4.99 -0.35 5.17
CA LEU A 304 4.53 0.79 4.38
C LEU A 304 5.72 1.68 4.03
N PRO A 305 5.80 2.25 2.80
CA PRO A 305 6.86 3.19 2.46
C PRO A 305 6.82 4.41 3.37
N MET A 306 7.92 4.69 4.06
CA MET A 306 8.04 5.89 4.92
C MET A 306 8.37 7.15 4.12
N LEU A 307 9.01 6.97 2.97
CA LEU A 307 9.32 8.03 2.03
C LEU A 307 8.48 7.83 0.76
N PRO A 308 8.12 8.92 0.06
CA PRO A 308 7.43 8.81 -1.22
C PRO A 308 8.26 7.95 -2.20
N PRO A 309 7.69 6.88 -2.77
CA PRO A 309 8.40 5.99 -3.67
C PRO A 309 8.82 6.73 -4.96
N ARG A 310 10.13 6.76 -5.23
CA ARG A 310 10.71 7.49 -6.36
C ARG A 310 11.76 6.61 -7.04
N LEU A 311 11.51 6.30 -8.31
CA LEU A 311 12.47 5.63 -9.18
C LEU A 311 13.58 6.61 -9.56
N SER A 312 14.83 6.23 -9.31
CA SER A 312 16.00 7.06 -9.64
C SER A 312 16.41 6.85 -11.09
N LEU A 313 16.47 7.91 -11.88
CA LEU A 313 16.90 7.87 -13.28
C LEU A 313 17.93 8.95 -13.49
N ARG A 314 19.22 8.65 -13.30
CA ARG A 314 20.29 9.64 -13.27
C ARG A 314 19.97 10.78 -12.30
N THR A 315 19.66 11.97 -12.83
CA THR A 315 19.30 13.18 -12.08
C THR A 315 17.80 13.34 -11.85
N LEU A 316 16.97 12.52 -12.49
CA LEU A 316 15.52 12.55 -12.38
C LEU A 316 15.04 11.60 -11.27
N LEU A 317 14.14 12.08 -10.41
CA LEU A 317 13.42 11.25 -9.45
C LEU A 317 11.98 11.10 -9.92
N PHE A 318 11.69 9.98 -10.58
CA PHE A 318 10.38 9.73 -11.16
C PHE A 318 9.42 9.16 -10.10
N PRO A 319 8.28 9.81 -9.81
CA PRO A 319 7.35 9.32 -8.80
C PRO A 319 6.65 8.06 -9.28
N VAL A 320 6.67 7.01 -8.46
CA VAL A 320 5.97 5.75 -8.73
C VAL A 320 5.09 5.40 -7.54
N ARG A 321 4.03 4.60 -7.75
CA ARG A 321 3.17 4.14 -6.66
C ARG A 321 3.67 2.80 -6.15
N GLN A 322 3.87 2.70 -4.84
CA GLN A 322 4.10 1.45 -4.12
C GLN A 322 3.25 1.53 -2.86
N THR A 323 2.27 0.65 -2.71
CA THR A 323 1.32 0.69 -1.59
C THR A 323 1.98 0.13 -0.33
N PHE A 324 2.65 -1.02 -0.45
CA PHE A 324 3.41 -1.65 0.62
C PHE A 324 4.49 -2.57 0.05
N ALA A 325 5.37 -3.08 0.92
CA ALA A 325 6.31 -4.15 0.60
C ALA A 325 6.28 -5.22 1.69
N ALA A 326 6.49 -6.48 1.31
CA ALA A 326 6.78 -7.55 2.26
C ALA A 326 8.28 -7.55 2.59
N ALA A 327 8.62 -7.56 3.86
CA ALA A 327 10.01 -7.57 4.33
C ALA A 327 10.19 -8.54 5.51
N ARG A 328 11.37 -9.12 5.63
CA ARG A 328 11.75 -10.07 6.68
C ARG A 328 12.12 -9.33 7.95
N SER A 329 11.70 -9.85 9.11
CA SER A 329 12.18 -9.30 10.39
C SER A 329 13.65 -9.70 10.62
N PRO A 330 14.53 -8.79 11.04
CA PRO A 330 15.92 -9.13 11.35
C PRO A 330 16.01 -10.22 12.42
N LYS A 331 17.05 -11.05 12.36
CA LYS A 331 17.32 -12.06 13.41
C LYS A 331 17.68 -11.40 14.74
N ASP A 332 18.39 -10.27 14.69
CA ASP A 332 18.70 -9.50 15.89
C ASP A 332 17.44 -8.84 16.45
N ARG A 333 17.08 -9.27 17.66
CA ARG A 333 15.90 -8.79 18.39
C ARG A 333 15.97 -7.30 18.71
N GLN A 334 17.17 -6.72 18.89
CA GLN A 334 17.29 -5.29 19.16
C GLN A 334 16.97 -4.46 17.91
N LEU A 335 17.50 -4.86 16.76
CA LEU A 335 17.17 -4.26 15.46
C LEU A 335 15.70 -4.45 15.08
N ALA A 336 15.14 -5.63 15.31
CA ALA A 336 13.70 -5.85 15.07
C ALA A 336 12.82 -4.95 15.96
N ARG A 337 13.22 -4.71 17.22
CA ARG A 337 12.50 -3.83 18.16
C ARG A 337 12.62 -2.35 17.83
N SER A 338 13.69 -1.92 17.18
CA SER A 338 13.78 -0.54 16.65
C SER A 338 12.91 -0.35 15.40
N GLY A 339 12.26 -1.42 14.92
CA GLY A 339 11.36 -1.41 13.79
C GLY A 339 12.09 -1.38 12.45
N VAL A 340 13.33 -1.86 12.41
CA VAL A 340 14.10 -2.08 11.18
C VAL A 340 13.68 -3.41 10.55
N MET A 341 13.54 -3.42 9.22
CA MET A 341 13.17 -4.58 8.42
C MET A 341 14.26 -4.92 7.39
N GLU A 342 14.30 -6.16 6.91
CA GLU A 342 15.22 -6.63 5.85
C GLU A 342 14.44 -6.93 4.58
N GLY A 343 14.77 -6.31 3.45
CA GLY A 343 14.08 -6.57 2.19
C GLY A 343 14.32 -5.53 1.09
N PRO A 344 13.36 -5.32 0.17
CA PRO A 344 12.06 -5.99 0.07
C PRO A 344 12.15 -7.43 -0.47
N VAL A 345 11.25 -8.30 0.00
CA VAL A 345 11.00 -9.64 -0.60
C VAL A 345 10.17 -9.47 -1.87
N PHE A 346 9.08 -8.71 -1.79
CA PHE A 346 8.29 -8.26 -2.94
C PHE A 346 7.56 -6.95 -2.61
N ALA A 347 7.12 -6.24 -3.65
CA ALA A 347 6.32 -5.01 -3.52
C ALA A 347 4.84 -5.27 -3.81
N ALA A 348 3.96 -4.34 -3.45
CA ALA A 348 2.55 -4.40 -3.83
C ALA A 348 2.04 -3.04 -4.30
N GLN A 349 1.13 -3.07 -5.26
CA GLN A 349 0.46 -1.91 -5.81
C GLN A 349 -1.04 -2.19 -5.88
N CYS A 350 -1.80 -1.48 -5.05
CA CYS A 350 -3.25 -1.48 -5.06
C CYS A 350 -3.73 -0.25 -5.83
N ARG A 351 -4.70 -0.40 -6.71
CA ARG A 351 -5.14 0.63 -7.67
C ARG A 351 -6.66 0.79 -7.63
N SER A 352 -7.13 2.03 -7.74
CA SER A 352 -8.55 2.41 -7.69
C SER A 352 -9.25 2.33 -9.03
N GLU A 353 -8.50 2.26 -10.11
CA GLU A 353 -9.04 2.21 -11.46
C GLU A 353 -9.96 1.00 -11.63
N THR A 354 -11.19 1.28 -12.10
CA THR A 354 -12.21 0.28 -12.43
C THR A 354 -12.48 0.19 -13.92
N CYS A 355 -11.91 1.10 -14.72
CA CYS A 355 -12.07 1.19 -16.16
C CYS A 355 -10.74 1.60 -16.80
N PHE A 356 -10.33 0.86 -17.83
CA PHE A 356 -9.03 1.02 -18.51
C PHE A 356 -9.19 1.47 -19.97
N ARG A 357 -10.42 1.45 -20.49
CA ARG A 357 -10.75 1.66 -21.90
C ARG A 357 -11.94 2.60 -22.06
N ALA A 358 -11.83 3.57 -22.97
CA ALA A 358 -12.97 4.38 -23.36
C ALA A 358 -13.91 3.59 -24.30
N PRO A 359 -15.18 4.00 -24.47
CA PRO A 359 -16.08 3.37 -25.42
C PRO A 359 -15.50 3.37 -26.84
N GLY A 360 -15.22 2.19 -27.38
CA GLY A 360 -14.65 2.00 -28.73
C GLY A 360 -13.14 1.77 -28.78
N ASP A 361 -12.42 1.83 -27.65
CA ASP A 361 -10.99 1.52 -27.61
C ASP A 361 -10.72 0.03 -27.86
N VAL A 362 -9.69 -0.27 -28.66
CA VAL A 362 -9.24 -1.63 -28.91
C VAL A 362 -8.43 -2.14 -27.72
N PRO A 363 -8.69 -3.36 -27.19
CA PRO A 363 -7.94 -3.92 -26.07
C PRO A 363 -6.44 -4.04 -26.38
N GLY A 364 -5.62 -3.47 -25.49
CA GLY A 364 -4.16 -3.42 -25.57
C GLY A 364 -3.59 -2.09 -26.06
N THR A 365 -4.45 -1.18 -26.52
CA THR A 365 -4.04 0.14 -27.05
C THR A 365 -4.63 1.30 -26.28
N GLY A 366 -5.51 1.01 -25.30
CA GLY A 366 -6.15 2.02 -24.49
C GLY A 366 -5.14 2.80 -23.66
N PHE A 367 -5.33 4.11 -23.57
CA PHE A 367 -4.47 4.98 -22.77
C PHE A 367 -4.37 4.54 -21.30
N GLY A 368 -5.48 4.08 -20.72
CA GLY A 368 -5.54 3.56 -19.35
C GLY A 368 -4.70 2.31 -19.16
N GLU A 369 -4.75 1.36 -20.10
CA GLU A 369 -3.97 0.11 -20.08
C GLU A 369 -2.46 0.38 -20.14
N ILE A 370 -2.04 1.33 -20.99
CA ILE A 370 -0.63 1.74 -21.14
C ILE A 370 -0.13 2.39 -19.85
N CYS A 371 -0.91 3.29 -19.25
CA CYS A 371 -0.57 3.92 -17.98
C CYS A 371 -0.50 2.90 -16.83
N ASP A 372 -1.40 1.93 -16.83
CA ASP A 372 -1.44 0.85 -15.85
C ASP A 372 -0.15 0.03 -15.85
N LEU A 373 0.26 -0.42 -17.04
CA LEU A 373 1.52 -1.15 -17.23
C LEU A 373 2.73 -0.31 -16.80
N PHE A 374 2.73 0.98 -17.14
CA PHE A 374 3.83 1.88 -16.81
C PHE A 374 4.02 2.01 -15.29
N ARG A 375 2.90 2.04 -14.54
CA ARG A 375 2.90 2.11 -13.07
C ARG A 375 3.41 0.83 -12.41
N GLU A 376 3.06 -0.35 -12.94
CA GLU A 376 3.58 -1.63 -12.44
C GLU A 376 5.08 -1.75 -12.70
N VAL A 377 5.51 -1.53 -13.94
CA VAL A 377 6.92 -1.62 -14.35
C VAL A 377 7.77 -0.63 -13.55
N GLY A 378 7.31 0.61 -13.37
CA GLY A 378 8.00 1.60 -12.55
C GLY A 378 8.17 1.19 -11.09
N GLY A 379 7.13 0.59 -10.48
CA GLY A 379 7.21 0.09 -9.11
C GLY A 379 8.11 -1.14 -8.96
N MET A 380 8.12 -2.04 -9.95
CA MET A 380 9.04 -3.20 -9.96
C MET A 380 10.49 -2.77 -10.16
N LEU A 381 10.76 -1.81 -11.05
CA LEU A 381 12.09 -1.23 -11.21
C LEU A 381 12.56 -0.50 -9.94
N LEU A 382 11.64 0.15 -9.21
CA LEU A 382 11.95 0.73 -7.90
C LEU A 382 12.35 -0.38 -6.92
N ALA A 383 11.56 -1.44 -6.80
CA ALA A 383 11.89 -2.57 -5.93
C ALA A 383 13.26 -3.21 -6.29
N ALA A 384 13.58 -3.27 -7.58
CA ALA A 384 14.90 -3.69 -8.07
C ALA A 384 16.01 -2.75 -7.62
N GLN A 385 15.82 -1.43 -7.73
CA GLN A 385 16.76 -0.44 -7.21
C GLN A 385 16.93 -0.54 -5.70
N GLU A 386 15.85 -0.75 -4.96
CA GLU A 386 15.89 -0.93 -3.52
C GLU A 386 16.72 -2.15 -3.14
N ARG A 387 16.47 -3.30 -3.75
CA ARG A 387 17.27 -4.53 -3.56
C ARG A 387 18.74 -4.30 -3.94
N ALA A 388 19.00 -3.62 -5.05
CA ALA A 388 20.34 -3.29 -5.55
C ALA A 388 21.18 -2.39 -4.61
N ARG A 389 20.58 -1.81 -3.56
CA ARG A 389 21.29 -1.03 -2.52
C ARG A 389 22.01 -1.92 -1.50
N GLN A 390 21.88 -3.24 -1.55
CA GLN A 390 22.61 -4.13 -0.66
C GLN A 390 24.12 -3.86 -0.70
N GLY A 391 24.72 -3.62 0.47
CA GLY A 391 26.15 -3.32 0.60
C GLY A 391 26.56 -1.92 0.11
N MET A 392 25.64 -1.13 -0.41
CA MET A 392 25.89 0.23 -0.87
C MET A 392 25.68 1.24 0.27
N GLN A 393 26.37 2.38 0.18
CA GLN A 393 26.15 3.52 1.06
C GLN A 393 25.34 4.59 0.32
N GLU A 394 24.35 5.17 1.00
CA GLU A 394 23.60 6.27 0.44
C GLU A 394 24.49 7.50 0.26
N VAL A 395 24.49 8.06 -0.95
CA VAL A 395 25.09 9.36 -1.23
C VAL A 395 23.97 10.39 -1.35
N ARG A 396 23.94 11.37 -0.44
CA ARG A 396 22.89 12.38 -0.45
C ARG A 396 23.07 13.35 -1.61
N PRO A 397 21.97 13.87 -2.19
CA PRO A 397 22.07 14.89 -3.22
C PRO A 397 22.87 16.11 -2.73
N GLY A 398 23.99 16.41 -3.38
CA GLY A 398 24.87 17.52 -2.99
C GLY A 398 25.87 17.20 -1.87
N GLU A 399 25.96 15.96 -1.40
CA GLU A 399 27.00 15.53 -0.47
C GLU A 399 28.40 15.72 -1.07
N GLY A 400 29.34 16.24 -0.27
CA GLY A 400 30.70 16.54 -0.71
C GLY A 400 30.83 17.66 -1.75
N LYS A 401 29.73 18.30 -2.17
CA LYS A 401 29.78 19.42 -3.13
C LYS A 401 30.15 20.72 -2.42
N TRP A 402 30.96 21.55 -3.08
CA TRP A 402 31.49 22.79 -2.49
C TRP A 402 30.38 23.73 -1.95
N TRP A 403 29.22 23.75 -2.60
CA TRP A 403 28.09 24.60 -2.22
C TRP A 403 27.34 24.11 -0.96
N THR A 404 27.56 22.87 -0.50
CA THR A 404 27.00 22.35 0.76
C THR A 404 28.02 22.28 1.89
N THR A 405 29.31 22.22 1.56
CA THR A 405 30.40 22.10 2.54
C THR A 405 31.00 23.44 2.95
N THR A 406 30.95 24.46 2.08
CA THR A 406 31.58 25.77 2.34
C THR A 406 30.55 26.78 2.88
N PRO A 407 30.78 27.37 4.08
CA PRO A 407 29.94 28.46 4.59
C PRO A 407 30.01 29.65 3.65
N ARG A 408 28.87 30.20 3.23
CA ARG A 408 28.84 31.44 2.42
C ARG A 408 28.60 32.65 3.33
N TRP A 409 29.24 33.78 2.97
CA TRP A 409 29.01 35.12 3.53
C TRP A 409 29.04 35.21 5.07
N GLY A 410 30.22 35.00 5.66
CA GLY A 410 30.48 35.32 7.08
C GLY A 410 29.68 34.49 8.11
N GLY A 411 29.06 33.37 7.68
CA GLY A 411 28.40 32.42 8.57
C GLY A 411 29.38 31.47 9.27
N ALA A 412 29.03 31.05 10.49
CA ALA A 412 29.80 30.08 11.25
C ALA A 412 29.92 28.72 10.51
N PRO A 413 31.00 27.94 10.75
CA PRO A 413 31.19 26.63 10.14
C PRO A 413 29.96 25.72 10.33
N ASN A 414 29.59 24.97 9.28
CA ASN A 414 28.43 24.07 9.27
C ASN A 414 28.50 22.96 10.34
N ASP A 415 29.64 22.75 10.99
CA ASP A 415 29.85 21.75 12.04
C ASP A 415 29.01 21.94 13.32
N ALA A 416 28.39 23.11 13.53
CA ALA A 416 27.54 23.35 14.70
C ALA A 416 26.10 22.80 14.55
N VAL A 417 25.72 22.28 13.38
CA VAL A 417 24.35 21.84 13.07
C VAL A 417 24.36 20.39 12.63
N GLY A 418 24.65 19.49 13.57
CA GLY A 418 24.57 18.06 13.36
C GLY A 418 23.58 17.41 14.31
N ASP A 419 22.50 16.86 13.75
CA ASP A 419 21.77 15.69 14.27
C ASP A 419 22.65 14.43 14.11
N SER A 420 23.93 14.56 14.51
CA SER A 420 24.96 13.52 14.46
C SER A 420 24.92 12.72 15.75
N GLY A 421 23.73 12.31 16.18
CA GLY A 421 23.60 11.32 17.25
C GLY A 421 23.97 9.95 16.72
N ASN A 422 25.06 9.38 17.24
CA ASN A 422 25.48 7.98 17.14
C ASN A 422 26.32 7.50 15.93
N PHE A 423 27.37 8.22 15.54
CA PHE A 423 28.52 7.54 14.90
C PHE A 423 29.85 8.14 15.37
N THR A 424 30.38 7.63 16.48
CA THR A 424 31.83 7.69 16.74
C THR A 424 32.28 6.31 17.19
N ASN A 425 32.87 5.55 16.26
CA ASN A 425 33.85 4.55 16.61
C ASN A 425 35.04 5.27 17.25
N GLY A 426 35.57 4.66 18.30
CA GLY A 426 36.65 5.23 19.11
C GLY A 426 37.92 5.43 18.30
N GLU A 427 38.35 6.68 18.21
CA GLU A 427 39.76 7.02 18.10
C GLU A 427 40.13 7.84 19.33
N GLU A 428 41.01 7.27 20.13
CA GLU A 428 41.61 7.89 21.29
C GLU A 428 42.34 9.18 20.88
N LYS A 429 41.95 10.31 21.47
CA LYS A 429 42.82 11.48 21.58
C LYS A 429 43.16 11.73 23.03
N SER A 430 44.47 11.81 23.24
CA SER A 430 45.21 11.96 24.48
C SER A 430 44.75 13.17 25.30
N VAL A 431 44.39 12.92 26.56
CA VAL A 431 44.18 13.95 27.57
C VAL A 431 45.55 14.34 28.13
N SER A 432 45.93 15.59 27.91
CA SER A 432 47.06 16.21 28.59
C SER A 432 46.65 16.54 30.03
N ASP A 433 47.43 16.02 30.96
CA ASP A 433 47.34 16.18 32.39
C ASP A 433 47.72 17.61 32.81
N ASN A 434 46.85 18.27 33.59
CA ASN A 434 47.31 19.21 34.60
C ASN A 434 46.23 19.48 35.64
N GLY A 435 46.55 19.09 36.87
CA GLY A 435 45.66 19.11 38.01
C GLY A 435 45.35 20.49 38.57
N SER A 436 44.21 20.59 39.25
CA SER A 436 44.12 21.28 40.53
C SER A 436 42.89 20.78 41.28
N SER A 437 43.16 20.21 42.44
CA SER A 437 42.18 19.79 43.43
C SER A 437 41.60 21.02 44.15
N ARG A 438 40.28 21.03 44.42
CA ARG A 438 39.70 21.43 45.71
C ARG A 438 38.18 21.28 45.78
N LYS A 439 37.78 20.47 46.75
CA LYS A 439 36.69 20.64 47.74
C LYS A 439 35.23 20.58 47.27
N ARG A 440 34.65 19.42 47.58
CA ARG A 440 33.27 19.17 47.95
C ARG A 440 32.76 20.19 48.99
N SER A 441 31.61 20.82 48.72
CA SER A 441 30.68 21.25 49.77
C SER A 441 29.28 20.71 49.46
N LYS A 442 28.60 20.28 50.51
CA LYS A 442 27.36 19.54 50.54
C LYS A 442 26.27 20.53 51.02
N TYR A 443 25.13 20.51 50.33
CA TYR A 443 23.89 21.26 50.59
C TYR A 443 23.89 22.76 50.26
N GLU A 444 23.24 23.11 49.13
CA GLU A 444 22.19 24.14 49.09
C GLU A 444 21.24 23.88 47.91
N HIS A 445 19.97 23.76 48.28
CA HIS A 445 18.67 23.77 47.58
C HIS A 445 18.44 23.23 46.14
N PRO A 446 17.38 22.40 45.96
CA PRO A 446 16.86 21.98 44.66
C PRO A 446 16.07 23.13 44.03
N PHE A 447 15.90 23.12 42.71
CA PHE A 447 15.30 24.20 41.90
C PHE A 447 16.27 25.38 41.65
N LEU A 448 17.19 25.20 40.69
CA LEU A 448 17.44 26.11 39.56
C LEU A 448 18.67 25.59 38.77
N ALA A 449 18.47 25.44 37.46
CA ALA A 449 19.49 25.33 36.40
C ALA A 449 20.46 24.12 36.42
N SER A 450 19.94 22.91 36.16
CA SER A 450 20.72 21.92 35.39
C SER A 450 20.81 22.44 33.95
N ARG A 451 21.95 23.06 33.61
CA ARG A 451 22.32 23.35 32.22
C ARG A 451 22.41 22.03 31.48
N ARG A 452 21.38 21.72 30.69
CA ARG A 452 21.47 20.70 29.64
C ARG A 452 22.66 21.07 28.73
N PRO A 453 23.56 20.13 28.40
CA PRO A 453 24.50 20.34 27.33
C PRO A 453 23.72 20.39 26.00
N GLY A 454 23.94 21.45 25.23
CA GLY A 454 23.65 21.45 23.79
C GLY A 454 22.17 21.48 23.35
N SER A 455 21.34 22.37 23.88
CA SER A 455 20.21 22.83 23.06
C SER A 455 20.78 23.77 22.02
N SER A 456 20.99 23.29 20.79
CA SER A 456 21.36 24.14 19.66
C SER A 456 20.40 25.33 19.60
N ARG A 457 20.94 26.53 19.42
CA ARG A 457 20.13 27.74 19.22
C ARG A 457 19.18 27.46 18.06
N LYS A 458 17.87 27.53 18.29
CA LYS A 458 16.89 27.45 17.19
C LYS A 458 17.19 28.60 16.23
N LEU A 459 17.74 28.26 15.07
CA LEU A 459 18.09 29.22 14.04
C LEU A 459 16.83 29.95 13.55
N SER A 460 16.92 31.26 13.37
CA SER A 460 15.91 32.04 12.65
C SER A 460 15.74 31.49 11.24
N ASN A 461 14.55 31.68 10.64
CA ASN A 461 14.33 31.31 9.23
C ASN A 461 15.40 31.96 8.32
N SER A 462 15.76 33.22 8.57
CA SER A 462 16.82 33.93 7.84
C SER A 462 18.20 33.28 7.98
N GLU A 463 18.47 32.63 9.11
CA GLU A 463 19.72 31.89 9.33
C GLU A 463 19.68 30.52 8.65
N LYS A 464 18.53 29.83 8.69
CA LYS A 464 18.33 28.57 7.95
C LYS A 464 18.46 28.74 6.45
N TRP A 465 17.91 29.81 5.87
CA TRP A 465 18.03 30.13 4.44
C TRP A 465 19.47 30.40 3.98
N LYS A 466 20.36 30.80 4.89
CA LYS A 466 21.80 31.01 4.59
C LYS A 466 22.58 29.70 4.54
N ILE A 467 22.02 28.62 5.07
CA ILE A 467 22.68 27.31 5.15
C ILE A 467 22.16 26.44 4.02
N VAL A 468 23.02 26.18 3.03
CA VAL A 468 22.77 25.16 2.00
C VAL A 468 23.34 23.84 2.51
N GLN A 469 22.46 22.89 2.83
CA GLN A 469 22.85 21.54 3.25
C GLN A 469 22.66 20.55 2.10
N PRO A 470 23.32 19.36 2.15
CA PRO A 470 22.93 18.24 1.30
C PRO A 470 21.44 17.96 1.44
N GLY A 471 20.81 17.54 0.35
CA GLY A 471 19.41 17.13 0.35
C GLY A 471 19.16 15.99 1.34
N PRO A 472 17.89 15.78 1.74
CA PRO A 472 17.54 14.64 2.57
C PRO A 472 17.90 13.33 1.86
N GLY A 473 18.17 12.29 2.65
CA GLY A 473 18.28 10.93 2.12
C GLY A 473 16.98 10.48 1.46
N LEU A 474 17.12 9.72 0.39
CA LEU A 474 16.06 9.05 -0.35
C LEU A 474 15.86 7.59 0.12
N TRP A 475 16.76 7.07 0.95
CA TRP A 475 16.72 5.70 1.46
C TRP A 475 15.96 5.64 2.79
N ASP A 476 15.17 4.58 2.97
CA ASP A 476 14.45 4.37 4.21
C ASP A 476 15.39 3.87 5.32
N LYS A 477 15.56 4.67 6.38
CA LYS A 477 16.41 4.33 7.53
C LYS A 477 15.90 3.12 8.32
N ARG A 478 14.63 2.75 8.16
CA ARG A 478 14.02 1.56 8.79
C ARG A 478 14.02 0.35 7.86
N MET A 479 14.60 0.46 6.66
CA MET A 479 14.78 -0.65 5.75
C MET A 479 16.27 -0.95 5.56
N ARG A 480 16.69 -2.14 5.93
CA ARG A 480 17.97 -2.71 5.52
C ARG A 480 17.76 -3.39 4.17
N TYR A 481 18.30 -2.78 3.12
CA TYR A 481 18.17 -3.29 1.76
C TYR A 481 18.99 -4.57 1.56
N ILE A 482 18.31 -5.65 1.18
CA ILE A 482 18.89 -6.98 0.94
C ILE A 482 18.21 -7.63 -0.28
N GLN A 483 19.00 -8.23 -1.16
CA GLN A 483 18.59 -9.06 -2.29
C GLN A 483 18.23 -10.47 -1.83
N ILE A 484 17.22 -10.59 -0.97
CA ILE A 484 16.78 -11.86 -0.39
C ILE A 484 16.39 -12.83 -1.53
N GLY A 485 16.92 -14.05 -1.49
CA GLY A 485 16.63 -15.13 -2.44
C GLY A 485 17.23 -14.98 -3.82
N LYS A 486 18.08 -13.96 -4.04
CA LYS A 486 18.80 -13.79 -5.31
C LYS A 486 19.93 -14.81 -5.38
N ASP A 487 20.07 -15.50 -6.52
CA ASP A 487 21.24 -16.32 -6.82
C ASP A 487 22.51 -15.44 -6.87
N LEU A 488 23.54 -15.85 -6.14
CA LEU A 488 24.80 -15.13 -6.01
C LEU A 488 25.60 -15.17 -7.31
N ASP A 489 25.50 -16.26 -8.06
CA ASP A 489 26.24 -16.47 -9.31
C ASP A 489 25.52 -15.85 -10.52
N SER A 490 24.22 -15.57 -10.38
CA SER A 490 23.44 -14.93 -11.44
C SER A 490 23.56 -13.40 -11.42
N PRO A 491 23.81 -12.75 -12.57
CA PRO A 491 23.75 -11.28 -12.66
C PRO A 491 22.31 -10.75 -12.73
N PHE A 492 21.31 -11.63 -12.81
CA PHE A 492 19.89 -11.27 -12.79
C PHE A 492 19.31 -11.31 -11.38
N ASP A 493 18.30 -10.48 -11.15
CA ASP A 493 17.47 -10.49 -9.95
C ASP A 493 16.01 -10.71 -10.35
N ASP A 494 15.29 -11.49 -9.55
CA ASP A 494 13.88 -11.82 -9.75
C ASP A 494 13.03 -10.97 -8.82
N ILE A 495 12.28 -10.04 -9.41
CA ILE A 495 11.50 -9.04 -8.69
C ILE A 495 10.04 -9.43 -8.75
N TYR A 496 9.40 -9.56 -7.60
CA TYR A 496 7.97 -9.89 -7.53
C TYR A 496 7.13 -8.68 -7.11
N MET A 497 5.91 -8.61 -7.63
CA MET A 497 4.92 -7.62 -7.22
C MET A 497 3.52 -8.22 -7.13
N LEU A 498 2.76 -7.84 -6.10
CA LEU A 498 1.31 -8.07 -6.04
C LEU A 498 0.58 -6.86 -6.61
N SER A 499 -0.16 -7.07 -7.69
CA SER A 499 -1.00 -6.05 -8.31
C SER A 499 -2.47 -6.31 -7.97
N SER A 500 -3.21 -5.28 -7.59
CA SER A 500 -4.64 -5.39 -7.26
C SER A 500 -5.46 -4.26 -7.85
N ILE A 501 -6.57 -4.64 -8.48
CA ILE A 501 -7.62 -3.76 -9.05
C ILE A 501 -8.98 -4.36 -8.74
N ASN A 502 -10.04 -3.55 -8.69
CA ASN A 502 -11.38 -4.01 -8.32
C ASN A 502 -11.33 -4.80 -6.99
N HIS A 503 -11.74 -6.07 -7.01
CA HIS A 503 -11.60 -7.08 -5.95
C HIS A 503 -10.67 -8.24 -6.36
N HIS A 504 -9.86 -8.04 -7.39
CA HIS A 504 -8.97 -9.04 -7.95
C HIS A 504 -7.51 -8.78 -7.59
N ILE A 505 -6.71 -9.84 -7.67
CA ILE A 505 -5.26 -9.81 -7.44
C ILE A 505 -4.52 -10.56 -8.55
N SER A 506 -3.34 -10.09 -8.90
CA SER A 506 -2.43 -10.74 -9.86
C SER A 506 -1.00 -10.67 -9.34
N ILE A 507 -0.20 -11.69 -9.63
CA ILE A 507 1.21 -11.76 -9.26
C ILE A 507 2.04 -11.46 -10.50
N LEU A 508 2.95 -10.49 -10.36
CA LEU A 508 3.90 -10.10 -11.39
C LEU A 508 5.30 -10.57 -10.99
N HIS A 509 6.07 -10.98 -11.99
CA HIS A 509 7.48 -11.35 -11.89
C HIS A 509 8.26 -10.63 -12.99
N LEU A 510 9.30 -9.89 -12.61
CA LEU A 510 10.17 -9.16 -13.52
C LEU A 510 11.60 -9.66 -13.29
N ARG A 511 12.20 -10.21 -14.34
CA ARG A 511 13.62 -10.57 -14.33
C ARG A 511 14.44 -9.42 -14.90
N VAL A 512 15.36 -8.88 -14.10
CA VAL A 512 16.16 -7.69 -14.46
C VAL A 512 17.65 -7.92 -14.23
N HIS A 513 18.46 -7.55 -15.20
CA HIS A 513 19.92 -7.66 -15.12
C HIS A 513 20.53 -6.52 -14.31
N ARG A 514 21.60 -6.77 -13.55
CA ARG A 514 22.31 -5.75 -12.77
C ARG A 514 22.76 -4.55 -13.63
N ARG A 515 23.38 -4.82 -14.79
CA ARG A 515 23.76 -3.81 -15.80
C ARG A 515 22.60 -2.90 -16.22
N TYR A 516 21.39 -3.45 -16.37
CA TYR A 516 20.20 -2.66 -16.71
C TYR A 516 19.91 -1.64 -15.62
N ILE A 517 19.85 -2.09 -14.36
CA ILE A 517 19.59 -1.23 -13.19
C ILE A 517 20.67 -0.15 -13.05
N ASP A 518 21.94 -0.49 -13.23
CA ASP A 518 23.02 0.48 -13.13
C ASP A 518 22.90 1.55 -14.24
N ILE A 519 22.65 1.16 -15.50
CA ILE A 519 22.48 2.11 -16.61
C ILE A 519 21.28 3.04 -16.40
N ILE A 520 20.13 2.55 -15.95
CA ILE A 520 18.98 3.44 -15.70
C ILE A 520 19.26 4.38 -14.53
N THR A 521 19.98 3.91 -13.50
CA THR A 521 20.19 4.64 -12.25
C THR A 521 21.28 5.70 -12.38
N SER A 522 22.45 5.35 -12.95
CA SER A 522 23.63 6.22 -13.03
C SER A 522 23.94 6.68 -14.47
N GLY A 523 23.42 5.98 -15.49
CA GLY A 523 23.70 6.23 -16.91
C GLY A 523 24.77 5.33 -17.52
N GLU A 524 25.52 4.60 -16.69
CA GLU A 524 26.65 3.76 -17.08
C GLU A 524 26.74 2.51 -16.19
N SER A 525 27.43 1.48 -16.66
CA SER A 525 27.64 0.26 -15.89
C SER A 525 28.96 -0.40 -16.26
N CYS A 526 29.70 -0.85 -15.24
CA CYS A 526 30.90 -1.67 -15.41
C CYS A 526 30.59 -3.17 -15.41
N PHE A 527 29.34 -3.58 -15.14
CA PHE A 527 28.95 -4.99 -15.20
C PHE A 527 29.01 -5.52 -16.66
N PRO A 528 29.51 -6.74 -16.88
CA PRO A 528 29.53 -7.38 -18.19
C PRO A 528 28.16 -7.42 -18.88
N SER A 529 28.16 -7.49 -20.22
CA SER A 529 26.96 -7.57 -21.06
C SER A 529 26.52 -9.02 -21.29
N ASP A 530 26.67 -9.86 -20.27
CA ASP A 530 26.42 -11.30 -20.38
C ASP A 530 24.91 -11.57 -20.44
N SER A 531 24.53 -12.67 -21.10
CA SER A 531 23.14 -13.17 -21.11
C SER A 531 22.98 -14.27 -20.07
N ASP A 532 21.75 -14.53 -19.59
CA ASP A 532 21.55 -15.64 -18.65
C ASP A 532 21.67 -17.02 -19.33
N ALA A 533 21.64 -18.06 -18.50
CA ALA A 533 21.62 -19.46 -18.94
C ALA A 533 20.40 -19.82 -19.82
N THR A 534 19.33 -19.01 -19.79
CA THR A 534 18.13 -19.18 -20.62
C THR A 534 18.18 -18.38 -21.92
N GLY A 535 19.26 -17.63 -22.16
CA GLY A 535 19.45 -16.76 -23.32
C GLY A 535 18.72 -15.42 -23.24
N GLN A 536 18.19 -15.02 -22.07
CA GLN A 536 17.63 -13.68 -21.87
C GLN A 536 18.77 -12.66 -21.95
N PRO A 537 18.68 -11.67 -22.87
CA PRO A 537 19.71 -10.66 -22.98
C PRO A 537 19.60 -9.65 -21.83
N TRP A 538 20.74 -9.10 -21.39
CA TRP A 538 20.83 -8.15 -20.27
C TRP A 538 19.94 -6.90 -20.41
N HIS A 539 19.60 -6.52 -21.65
CA HIS A 539 18.88 -5.30 -21.98
C HIS A 539 17.37 -5.50 -22.19
N ALA A 540 16.85 -6.73 -22.04
CA ALA A 540 15.43 -7.01 -22.15
C ALA A 540 14.79 -7.22 -20.77
N LEU A 541 13.68 -6.53 -20.53
CA LEU A 541 12.84 -6.74 -19.36
C LEU A 541 11.79 -7.80 -19.66
N GLN A 542 11.85 -8.95 -19.00
CA GLN A 542 10.82 -9.99 -19.13
C GLN A 542 9.84 -9.87 -17.95
N LEU A 543 8.65 -9.38 -18.23
CA LEU A 543 7.55 -9.28 -17.29
C LEU A 543 6.58 -10.44 -17.49
N ARG A 544 6.44 -11.27 -16.45
CA ARG A 544 5.51 -12.38 -16.39
C ARG A 544 4.37 -12.01 -15.45
N ARG A 545 3.13 -12.32 -15.82
CA ARG A 545 1.94 -12.01 -15.04
C ARG A 545 1.00 -13.21 -14.98
N THR A 546 0.46 -13.48 -13.80
CA THR A 546 -0.65 -14.43 -13.67
C THR A 546 -1.94 -13.89 -14.28
N LYS A 547 -2.95 -14.74 -14.44
CA LYS A 547 -4.33 -14.25 -14.58
C LYS A 547 -4.74 -13.40 -13.36
N TRP A 548 -5.81 -12.63 -13.51
CA TRP A 548 -6.47 -11.95 -12.40
C TRP A 548 -7.29 -12.99 -11.63
N TYR A 549 -7.09 -13.04 -10.32
CA TYR A 549 -7.79 -13.95 -9.42
C TYR A 549 -8.86 -13.18 -8.65
N ASP A 550 -10.09 -13.71 -8.66
CA ASP A 550 -11.20 -13.20 -7.88
C ASP A 550 -11.06 -13.60 -6.40
N LEU A 551 -11.03 -12.61 -5.49
CA LEU A 551 -10.97 -12.87 -4.05
C LEU A 551 -12.31 -13.32 -3.44
N PHE A 552 -13.42 -13.20 -4.15
CA PHE A 552 -14.69 -13.80 -3.74
C PHE A 552 -14.79 -15.28 -4.14
N ASP A 553 -14.04 -15.75 -5.14
CA ASP A 553 -13.98 -17.17 -5.47
C ASP A 553 -13.01 -17.92 -4.55
N ALA A 554 -13.50 -18.99 -3.91
CA ALA A 554 -12.73 -19.72 -2.91
C ALA A 554 -11.51 -20.46 -3.48
N GLU A 555 -11.62 -20.98 -4.70
CA GLU A 555 -10.54 -21.74 -5.35
C GLU A 555 -9.49 -20.78 -5.92
N GLU A 556 -9.91 -19.68 -6.55
CA GLU A 556 -9.00 -18.64 -7.04
C GLU A 556 -8.25 -17.94 -5.91
N ARG A 557 -8.92 -17.66 -4.77
CA ARG A 557 -8.26 -17.21 -3.53
C ARG A 557 -7.15 -18.14 -3.09
N LEU A 558 -7.43 -19.45 -3.08
CA LEU A 558 -6.45 -20.45 -2.65
C LEU A 558 -5.30 -20.55 -3.66
N GLU A 559 -5.58 -20.47 -4.96
CA GLU A 559 -4.57 -20.51 -6.02
C GLU A 559 -3.59 -19.34 -5.89
N VAL A 560 -4.10 -18.11 -5.77
CA VAL A 560 -3.21 -16.95 -5.59
C VAL A 560 -2.48 -16.98 -4.25
N PHE A 561 -3.12 -17.48 -3.19
CA PHE A 561 -2.46 -17.66 -1.89
C PHE A 561 -1.28 -18.64 -1.99
N LYS A 562 -1.45 -19.75 -2.72
CA LYS A 562 -0.36 -20.68 -3.02
C LYS A 562 0.78 -19.98 -3.77
N GLY A 563 0.46 -19.15 -4.77
CA GLY A 563 1.48 -18.36 -5.49
C GLY A 563 2.30 -17.46 -4.57
N VAL A 564 1.66 -16.69 -3.70
CA VAL A 564 2.35 -15.83 -2.71
C VAL A 564 3.17 -16.66 -1.74
N TRP A 565 2.64 -17.79 -1.27
CA TRP A 565 3.38 -18.72 -0.42
C TRP A 565 4.61 -19.29 -1.13
N THR A 566 4.50 -19.63 -2.42
CA THR A 566 5.60 -20.13 -3.24
C THR A 566 6.69 -19.07 -3.41
N ILE A 567 6.34 -17.78 -3.54
CA ILE A 567 7.34 -16.69 -3.54
C ILE A 567 8.14 -16.67 -2.23
N PHE A 568 7.45 -16.71 -1.08
CA PHE A 568 8.14 -16.75 0.22
C PHE A 568 8.98 -18.01 0.38
N HIS A 569 8.44 -19.16 -0.01
CA HIS A 569 9.15 -20.44 0.00
C HIS A 569 10.44 -20.37 -0.80
N HIS A 570 10.37 -19.83 -2.02
CA HIS A 570 11.51 -19.75 -2.92
C HIS A 570 12.57 -18.76 -2.42
N LEU A 571 12.17 -17.55 -2.01
CA LEU A 571 13.12 -16.49 -1.67
C LEU A 571 13.73 -16.61 -0.27
N LEU A 572 13.03 -17.22 0.69
CA LEU A 572 13.46 -17.21 2.10
C LEU A 572 14.04 -18.54 2.57
N ARG A 573 13.92 -19.61 1.79
CA ARG A 573 14.49 -20.89 2.16
C ARG A 573 16.01 -20.85 1.99
N ALA A 574 16.73 -21.53 2.88
CA ALA A 574 18.16 -21.72 2.69
C ALA A 574 18.42 -22.57 1.44
N PRO A 575 19.45 -22.26 0.65
CA PRO A 575 19.84 -23.06 -0.51
C PRO A 575 20.17 -24.50 -0.13
#